data_AF-A0A3M1WLZ1-F1
#
_entry.id   AF-A0A3M1WLZ1-F1
#
_cell.length_a   1.000
_cell.length_b   1.000
_cell.length_c   1.000
_cell.angle_alpha   90.00
_cell.angle_beta   90.00
_cell.angle_gamma   90.00
#
_symmetry.space_group_name_H-M   'P 1'
#
loop_
_entity.id
_entity.type
_entity.pdbx_description
1 polymer ?
#
loop_
_entity_poly.entity_id
_entity_poly.type
_entity_poly.pdbx_seq_one_letter_code
_entity_poly.pdbx_strand_id
1 'polypeptide(L)'
;MAEGRTTGAIGRAIAQRPVVISSSNHVRLEDGTDYYNGIRATKKAFQLLLEGKDTLDAVIAGVNIVEDDPNDISVGYGGLPNEQGEVELDCSVMHGPTGR
;
A
#
# COMPACT_ATOMS: atom_id res chain seq x y z
N MET A 1 -19.92 -19.16 49.16
CA MET A 1 -20.53 -20.07 48.17
C MET A 1 -21.03 -19.22 47.02
N ALA A 2 -20.66 -19.61 45.79
CA ALA A 2 -20.81 -18.92 44.50
C ALA A 2 -19.60 -18.06 44.05
N GLU A 3 -18.54 -18.77 43.68
CA GLU A 3 -17.51 -18.35 42.71
C GLU A 3 -18.11 -18.29 41.29
N GLY A 4 -17.54 -17.46 40.40
CA GLY A 4 -17.60 -17.72 38.95
C GLY A 4 -17.70 -16.52 38.02
N ARG A 5 -16.55 -16.02 37.54
CA ARG A 5 -16.08 -16.08 36.13
C ARG A 5 -15.05 -14.98 35.87
N THR A 6 -13.79 -15.38 35.98
CA THR A 6 -12.65 -14.70 35.36
C THR A 6 -12.73 -14.96 33.85
N THR A 7 -13.32 -14.03 33.10
CA THR A 7 -13.32 -14.11 31.63
C THR A 7 -12.07 -13.44 31.10
N GLY A 8 -11.13 -14.26 30.63
CA GLY A 8 -10.26 -13.97 29.50
C GLY A 8 -9.10 -13.02 29.76
N ALA A 9 -7.89 -13.58 29.81
CA ALA A 9 -6.68 -12.83 29.57
C ALA A 9 -6.83 -12.03 28.26
N ILE A 10 -6.85 -10.69 28.37
CA ILE A 10 -6.53 -9.80 27.26
C ILE A 10 -5.08 -10.10 26.88
N GLY A 11 -4.90 -10.98 25.89
CA GLY A 11 -3.60 -11.21 25.28
C GLY A 11 -3.03 -9.85 24.93
N ARG A 12 -1.91 -9.49 25.57
CA ARG A 12 -1.15 -8.28 25.27
C ARG A 12 -0.96 -8.28 23.76
N ALA A 13 -1.60 -7.35 23.06
CA ALA A 13 -1.39 -7.16 21.63
C ALA A 13 0.12 -7.08 21.45
N ILE A 14 0.70 -8.07 20.79
CA ILE A 14 2.05 -7.92 20.27
C ILE A 14 1.95 -6.65 19.44
N ALA A 15 2.71 -5.62 19.78
CA ALA A 15 2.84 -4.46 18.91
C ALA A 15 3.40 -5.00 17.60
N GLN A 16 2.50 -5.33 16.66
CA GLN A 16 2.87 -5.95 15.40
C GLN A 16 3.75 -4.94 14.70
N ARG A 17 5.03 -5.28 14.54
CA ARG A 17 5.98 -4.41 13.88
C ARG A 17 5.60 -4.44 12.40
N PRO A 18 5.19 -3.30 11.80
CA PRO A 18 4.78 -3.29 10.41
C PRO A 18 5.95 -3.75 9.55
N VAL A 19 5.67 -4.65 8.61
CA VAL A 19 6.60 -5.08 7.55
C VAL A 19 6.01 -4.61 6.24
N VAL A 20 6.86 -4.05 5.39
CA VAL A 20 6.50 -3.62 4.06
C VAL A 20 7.49 -4.20 3.07
N ILE A 21 6.98 -4.64 1.92
CA ILE A 21 7.77 -5.19 0.81
C ILE A 21 7.48 -4.31 -0.39
N SER A 22 8.55 -3.89 -1.06
CA SER A 22 8.45 -2.95 -2.17
C SER A 22 8.83 -3.63 -3.48
N SER A 23 8.02 -3.42 -4.52
CA SER A 23 8.49 -3.49 -5.90
C SER A 23 9.48 -2.34 -6.17
N SER A 24 10.30 -2.48 -7.21
CA SER A 24 11.15 -1.37 -7.66
C SER A 24 10.32 -0.26 -8.34
N ASN A 25 9.40 -0.60 -9.24
CA ASN A 25 8.74 0.32 -10.19
C ASN A 25 9.72 1.43 -10.64
N HIS A 26 10.73 1.00 -11.40
CA HIS A 26 11.79 1.87 -11.87
C HIS A 26 11.26 2.77 -12.98
N VAL A 27 11.44 4.07 -12.79
CA VAL A 27 11.19 5.10 -13.80
C VAL A 27 12.52 5.74 -14.18
N ARG A 28 12.70 5.92 -15.49
CA ARG A 28 13.83 6.65 -16.09
C ARG A 28 13.31 7.77 -16.97
N LEU A 29 13.69 9.00 -16.64
CA LEU A 29 13.35 10.17 -17.45
C LEU A 29 14.38 10.39 -18.58
N GLU A 30 13.99 11.18 -19.59
CA GLU A 30 14.86 11.50 -20.73
C GLU A 30 16.15 12.22 -20.34
N ASP A 31 16.14 12.99 -19.25
CA ASP A 31 17.32 13.68 -18.71
C ASP A 31 18.28 12.74 -17.96
N GLY A 32 17.97 11.44 -17.90
CA GLY A 32 18.77 10.42 -17.22
C GLY A 32 18.45 10.25 -15.74
N THR A 33 17.47 10.99 -15.18
CA THR A 33 17.03 10.82 -13.80
C THR A 33 16.36 9.46 -13.60
N ASP A 34 16.80 8.73 -12.58
CA ASP A 34 16.24 7.45 -12.17
C ASP A 34 15.57 7.55 -10.80
N TYR A 35 14.36 6.99 -10.67
CA TYR A 35 13.70 6.85 -9.37
C TYR A 35 12.79 5.62 -9.33
N TYR A 36 12.34 5.29 -8.12
CA TYR A 36 11.67 4.02 -7.81
C TYR A 36 10.35 4.27 -7.08
N ASN A 37 9.25 4.20 -7.81
CA ASN A 37 7.93 4.56 -7.28
C ASN A 37 7.42 3.57 -6.24
N GLY A 38 7.74 2.27 -6.38
CA GLY A 38 7.34 1.26 -5.40
C GLY A 38 7.93 1.56 -4.02
N ILE A 39 9.19 2.04 -3.98
CA ILE A 39 9.87 2.41 -2.73
C ILE A 39 9.22 3.66 -2.12
N ARG A 40 8.86 4.65 -2.94
CA ARG A 40 8.16 5.87 -2.50
C ARG A 40 6.79 5.54 -1.90
N ALA A 41 6.02 4.70 -2.60
CA ALA A 41 4.72 4.20 -2.17
C ALA A 41 4.79 3.48 -0.83
N THR A 42 5.70 2.49 -0.75
CA THR A 42 5.95 1.71 0.46
C THR A 42 6.38 2.58 1.64
N LYS A 43 7.25 3.56 1.39
CA LYS A 43 7.72 4.50 2.43
C LYS A 43 6.56 5.35 2.97
N LYS A 44 5.67 5.83 2.10
CA LYS A 44 4.48 6.59 2.50
C LYS A 44 3.53 5.74 3.34
N ALA A 45 3.21 4.53 2.89
CA ALA A 45 2.36 3.61 3.63
C ALA A 45 2.95 3.30 5.02
N PHE A 46 4.26 2.99 5.08
CA PHE A 46 4.95 2.71 6.34
C PHE A 46 4.88 3.89 7.33
N GLN A 47 5.05 5.12 6.85
CA GLN A 47 4.91 6.31 7.71
C GLN A 47 3.51 6.40 8.33
N LEU A 48 2.46 6.20 7.53
CA LEU A 48 1.07 6.25 8.01
C LEU A 48 0.77 5.12 9.02
N LEU A 49 1.34 3.93 8.81
CA LEU A 49 1.24 2.83 9.78
C LEU A 49 1.90 3.19 11.12
N LEU A 50 3.08 3.84 11.10
CA LEU A 50 3.74 4.30 12.32
C LEU A 50 2.95 5.39 13.06
N GLU A 51 2.18 6.20 12.33
CA GLU A 51 1.25 7.19 12.88
C GLU A 51 -0.04 6.56 13.44
N GLY A 52 -0.21 5.24 13.33
CA GLY A 52 -1.41 4.53 13.80
C GLY A 52 -2.63 4.75 12.92
N LYS A 53 -2.43 5.12 11.64
CA LYS A 53 -3.52 5.20 10.67
C LYS A 53 -4.05 3.81 10.32
N ASP A 54 -5.27 3.79 9.78
CA ASP A 54 -5.87 2.56 9.29
C ASP A 54 -5.01 1.93 8.19
N THR A 55 -4.91 0.60 8.22
CA THR A 55 -4.05 -0.14 7.29
C THR A 55 -4.49 -0.01 5.84
N LEU A 56 -5.81 0.08 5.58
CA LEU A 56 -6.37 0.24 4.24
C LEU A 56 -6.03 1.64 3.69
N ASP A 57 -6.27 2.68 4.50
CA ASP A 57 -5.95 4.06 4.11
C ASP A 57 -4.45 4.25 3.84
N ALA A 58 -3.61 3.60 4.65
CA ALA A 58 -2.15 3.67 4.51
C ALA A 58 -1.67 3.09 3.17
N VAL A 59 -2.18 1.92 2.77
CA VAL A 59 -1.77 1.31 1.49
C VAL A 59 -2.32 2.08 0.29
N ILE A 60 -3.57 2.55 0.35
CA ILE A 60 -4.19 3.37 -0.70
C ILE A 60 -3.36 4.64 -0.93
N ALA A 61 -3.04 5.38 0.14
CA ALA A 61 -2.23 6.59 0.02
C ALA A 61 -0.81 6.33 -0.52
N GLY A 62 -0.28 5.11 -0.34
CA GLY A 62 1.00 4.70 -0.92
C GLY A 62 0.90 4.46 -2.42
N VAL A 63 -0.04 3.61 -2.87
CA VAL A 63 -0.16 3.20 -4.28
C VAL A 63 -0.53 4.36 -5.20
N ASN A 64 -1.30 5.34 -4.71
CA ASN A 64 -1.65 6.55 -5.49
C ASN A 64 -0.40 7.31 -5.96
N ILE A 65 0.73 7.24 -5.24
CA ILE A 65 2.00 7.87 -5.68
C ILE A 65 2.48 7.28 -7.01
N VAL A 66 2.28 5.97 -7.21
CA VAL A 66 2.64 5.28 -8.44
C VAL A 66 1.60 5.59 -9.52
N GLU A 67 0.32 5.50 -9.19
CA GLU A 67 -0.78 5.70 -10.14
C GLU A 67 -0.85 7.13 -10.71
N ASP A 68 -0.49 8.13 -9.91
CA ASP A 68 -0.53 9.54 -10.31
C ASP A 68 0.72 9.97 -11.12
N ASP A 69 1.75 9.13 -11.24
CA ASP A 69 2.98 9.48 -11.96
C ASP A 69 2.85 9.17 -13.46
N PRO A 70 2.77 10.19 -14.35
CA PRO A 70 2.68 9.97 -15.80
C PRO A 70 3.90 9.26 -16.39
N ASN A 71 5.04 9.26 -15.69
CA ASN A 71 6.26 8.62 -16.18
C ASN A 71 6.34 7.14 -15.78
N ASP A 72 5.45 6.67 -14.90
CA ASP A 72 5.33 5.25 -14.60
C ASP A 72 4.41 4.58 -15.63
N ILE A 73 5.02 3.85 -16.57
CA ILE A 73 4.28 3.20 -17.64
C ILE A 73 3.68 1.84 -17.25
N SER A 74 3.89 1.41 -16.01
CA SER A 74 3.46 0.10 -15.52
C SER A 74 2.19 0.13 -14.68
N VAL A 75 1.80 1.30 -14.16
CA VAL A 75 0.69 1.46 -13.21
C VAL A 75 0.01 2.82 -13.41
N GLY A 76 -1.33 2.84 -13.49
CA GLY A 76 -2.12 4.06 -13.44
C GLY A 76 -1.99 4.97 -14.67
N TYR A 77 -1.82 6.27 -14.45
CA TYR A 77 -1.99 7.31 -15.46
C TYR A 77 -1.04 7.18 -16.66
N GLY A 78 0.21 6.77 -16.43
CA GLY A 78 1.19 6.53 -17.50
C GLY A 78 1.03 5.18 -18.21
N GLY A 79 0.07 4.35 -17.79
CA GLY A 79 -0.10 2.97 -18.25
C GLY A 79 -0.15 2.84 -19.78
N LEU A 80 0.54 1.81 -20.29
CA LEU A 80 0.51 1.51 -21.72
C LEU A 80 -0.91 1.13 -22.17
N PRO A 81 -1.39 1.68 -23.30
CA PRO A 81 -2.74 1.41 -23.77
C PRO A 81 -2.88 0.01 -24.39
N ASN A 82 -4.13 -0.44 -24.52
CA ASN A 82 -4.51 -1.62 -25.31
C ASN A 82 -4.38 -1.37 -26.83
N GLU A 83 -4.76 -2.35 -27.65
CA GLU A 83 -4.62 -2.26 -29.12
C GLU A 83 -5.50 -1.17 -29.76
N GLN A 84 -6.55 -0.71 -29.07
CA GLN A 84 -7.41 0.39 -29.48
C GLN A 84 -6.87 1.76 -29.05
N GLY A 85 -5.75 1.80 -28.31
CA GLY A 85 -5.19 3.03 -27.76
C GLY A 85 -5.87 3.50 -26.47
N GLU A 86 -6.65 2.64 -25.82
CA GLU A 86 -7.34 2.95 -24.57
C GLU A 86 -6.55 2.42 -23.37
N VAL A 87 -6.41 3.23 -22.31
CA VAL A 87 -5.76 2.81 -21.07
C VAL A 87 -6.80 2.10 -20.20
N GLU A 88 -6.55 0.83 -19.91
CA GLU A 88 -7.39 -0.02 -19.05
C GLU A 88 -6.61 -0.42 -17.81
N LEU A 89 -7.23 -0.33 -16.64
CA LEU A 89 -6.58 -0.53 -15.36
C LEU A 89 -7.37 -1.53 -14.53
N ASP A 90 -6.63 -2.42 -13.85
CA ASP A 90 -7.17 -3.36 -12.88
C ASP A 90 -6.60 -3.06 -11.51
N CYS A 91 -7.44 -3.05 -10.48
CA CYS A 91 -6.99 -2.94 -9.10
C CYS A 91 -7.86 -3.76 -8.14
N SER A 92 -7.25 -4.18 -7.03
CA SER A 92 -7.97 -4.78 -5.90
C SER A 92 -7.21 -4.48 -4.61
N VAL A 93 -7.93 -4.40 -3.51
CA VAL A 93 -7.37 -4.18 -2.18
C VAL A 93 -8.19 -4.94 -1.16
N MET A 94 -7.55 -5.38 -0.08
CA MET A 94 -8.20 -6.10 1.01
C MET A 94 -7.83 -5.48 2.35
N HIS A 95 -8.84 -5.18 3.16
CA HIS A 95 -8.69 -4.76 4.53
C HIS A 95 -8.66 -5.97 5.46
N GLY A 96 -7.45 -6.40 5.82
CA GLY A 96 -7.21 -7.59 6.66
C GLY A 96 -8.06 -7.66 7.94
N PRO A 97 -8.13 -6.60 8.77
CA PRO A 97 -8.95 -6.59 9.98
C PRO A 97 -10.44 -6.88 9.77
N THR A 98 -11.02 -6.47 8.64
CA THR A 98 -12.45 -6.69 8.36
C THR A 98 -12.73 -7.79 7.34
N GLY A 99 -11.72 -8.28 6.63
CA GLY A 99 -11.85 -9.27 5.56
C GLY A 99 -12.65 -8.77 4.34
N ARG A 100 -12.66 -7.45 4.11
CA ARG A 100 -13.33 -6.81 2.96
C ARG A 100 -12.31 -6.47 1.90
#